data_AF-A0A7L5YC57-F1
#
_entry.id   AF-A0A7L5YC57-F1
#
_cell.length_a   1.000
_cell.length_b   1.000
_cell.length_c   1.000
_cell.angle_alpha   90.00
_cell.angle_beta   90.00
_cell.angle_gamma   90.00
#
_symmetry.space_group_name_H-M   'P 1'
#
loop_
_entity.id
_entity.type
_entity.pdbx_description
1 polymer ?
#
loop_
_entity_poly.entity_id
_entity_poly.type
_entity_poly.pdbx_seq_one_letter_code
_entity_poly.pdbx_strand_id
1 'polypeptide(L)'
;MPPGTGSPSDSARLVVLGSAGLADGFSLIGADVYADAEPATVETVLEQLVQSGEAALVLLETPLAHAGGPWLNRLRNEGGRIVITELPSLPSPQDYAPAVDDVVRAVLGPDALK
;
A
#
# COMPACT_ATOMS: atom_id res chain seq x y z
N MET A 1 21.86 5.02 33.15
CA MET A 1 21.85 5.25 31.69
C MET A 1 20.39 5.43 31.30
N PRO A 2 19.94 6.61 30.84
CA PRO A 2 18.55 6.77 30.45
C PRO A 2 18.31 6.07 29.11
N PRO A 3 17.07 5.59 28.83
CA PRO A 3 16.71 5.15 27.49
C PRO A 3 16.73 6.36 26.56
N GLY A 4 17.40 6.22 25.42
CA GLY A 4 17.40 7.23 24.37
C GLY A 4 15.97 7.47 23.92
N THR A 5 15.47 8.69 24.11
CA THR A 5 14.29 9.18 23.41
C THR A 5 14.65 9.27 21.93
N GLY A 6 14.23 8.29 21.14
CA GLY A 6 14.18 8.43 19.69
C GLY A 6 13.42 9.71 19.35
N SER A 7 14.02 10.54 18.50
CA SER A 7 13.38 11.75 18.01
C SER A 7 12.05 11.41 17.32
N PRO A 8 11.03 12.27 17.35
CA PRO A 8 9.71 12.02 16.75
C PRO A 8 9.70 12.02 15.20
N SER A 9 10.80 11.61 14.57
CA SER A 9 11.04 11.58 13.12
C SER A 9 10.99 10.15 12.55
N ASP A 10 10.72 9.15 13.39
CA ASP A 10 11.07 7.74 13.13
C ASP A 10 9.84 6.82 12.91
N SER A 11 8.63 7.38 12.80
CA SER A 11 7.41 6.60 12.54
C SER A 11 6.91 6.82 11.11
N ALA A 12 6.88 5.76 10.31
CA ALA A 12 6.26 5.79 8.99
C ALA A 12 4.74 6.03 9.12
N ARG A 13 4.18 6.85 8.22
CA ARG A 13 2.74 7.08 8.13
C ARG A 13 2.04 5.83 7.61
N LEU A 14 0.91 5.47 8.21
CA LEU A 14 0.05 4.42 7.68
C LEU A 14 -1.01 5.08 6.81
N VAL A 15 -0.98 4.82 5.50
CA VAL A 15 -1.92 5.37 4.53
C VAL A 15 -2.73 4.23 3.94
N VAL A 16 -4.05 4.40 3.85
CA VAL A 16 -4.95 3.35 3.38
C VAL A 16 -5.90 3.91 2.34
N LEU A 17 -5.92 3.29 1.16
CA LEU A 17 -6.82 3.64 0.06
C LEU A 17 -7.62 2.42 -0.37
N GLY A 18 -8.94 2.52 -0.34
CA GLY A 18 -9.83 1.42 -0.66
C GLY A 18 -11.30 1.77 -0.41
N SER A 19 -12.15 0.77 -0.35
CA SER A 19 -13.57 0.89 -0.04
C SER A 19 -13.83 1.47 1.35
N ALA A 20 -14.96 2.17 1.51
CA ALA A 20 -15.37 2.75 2.79
C ALA A 20 -15.33 1.78 3.98
N GLY A 21 -15.77 0.54 3.79
CA GLY A 21 -15.78 -0.46 4.87
C GLY A 21 -14.38 -0.85 5.37
N LEU A 22 -13.38 -0.84 4.49
CA LEU A 22 -11.98 -1.09 4.88
C LEU A 22 -11.40 0.15 5.55
N ALA A 23 -11.62 1.30 4.93
CA ALA A 23 -11.22 2.62 5.40
C ALA A 23 -11.61 2.89 6.87
N ASP A 24 -12.86 2.62 7.25
CA ASP A 24 -13.37 2.89 8.58
C ASP A 24 -12.56 2.17 9.68
N GLY A 25 -12.22 0.90 9.48
CA GLY A 25 -11.47 0.11 10.45
C GLY A 25 -10.06 0.65 10.70
N PHE A 26 -9.38 1.13 9.66
CA PHE A 26 -8.03 1.68 9.75
C PHE A 26 -7.99 3.09 10.35
N SER A 27 -9.06 3.87 10.20
CA SER A 27 -9.16 5.21 10.81
C SER A 27 -9.06 5.15 12.34
N LEU A 28 -9.59 4.08 12.95
CA LEU A 28 -9.61 3.87 14.40
C LEU A 28 -8.21 3.68 15.01
N ILE A 29 -7.22 3.32 14.19
CA ILE A 29 -5.83 3.10 14.62
C ILE A 29 -4.89 4.23 14.16
N GLY A 30 -5.44 5.34 13.66
CA GLY A 30 -4.68 6.53 13.27
C GLY A 30 -4.08 6.46 11.86
N ALA A 31 -4.64 5.63 10.97
CA ALA A 31 -4.26 5.68 9.55
C ALA A 31 -4.82 6.93 8.85
N ASP A 32 -4.07 7.43 7.87
CA ASP A 32 -4.56 8.39 6.88
C ASP A 32 -5.40 7.64 5.84
N VAL A 33 -6.71 7.82 5.91
CA VAL A 33 -7.67 6.99 5.17
C VAL A 33 -8.31 7.76 4.03
N TYR A 34 -8.35 7.12 2.86
CA TYR A 34 -9.06 7.58 1.67
C TYR A 34 -10.13 6.54 1.30
N ALA A 35 -11.35 6.77 1.77
CA ALA A 35 -12.51 5.94 1.47
C ALA A 35 -12.98 6.13 0.03
N ASP A 36 -13.44 5.04 -0.59
CA ASP A 36 -13.92 4.97 -1.97
C ASP A 36 -12.94 5.61 -2.96
N ALA A 37 -11.64 5.36 -2.73
CA ALA A 37 -10.59 5.94 -3.53
C ALA A 37 -10.62 5.41 -4.97
N GLU A 38 -10.36 6.30 -5.92
CA GLU A 38 -10.16 5.97 -7.33
C GLU A 38 -8.66 5.93 -7.68
N PRO A 39 -8.26 5.32 -8.81
CA PRO A 39 -6.85 5.29 -9.24
C PRO A 39 -6.19 6.68 -9.32
N ALA A 40 -6.93 7.72 -9.68
CA ALA A 40 -6.42 9.10 -9.70
C ALA A 40 -6.06 9.62 -8.30
N THR A 41 -6.80 9.20 -7.27
CA THR A 41 -6.52 9.53 -5.87
C THR A 41 -5.22 8.86 -5.42
N VAL A 42 -4.99 7.60 -5.82
CA VAL A 42 -3.74 6.87 -5.53
C VAL A 42 -2.54 7.65 -6.05
N GLU A 43 -2.58 8.07 -7.32
CA GLU A 43 -1.47 8.81 -7.93
C GLU A 43 -1.21 10.15 -7.23
N THR A 44 -2.27 10.88 -6.87
CA THR A 44 -2.16 12.15 -6.16
C THR A 44 -1.53 11.98 -4.78
N VAL A 45 -1.94 10.95 -4.03
CA VAL A 45 -1.42 10.67 -2.68
C VAL A 45 0.04 10.20 -2.75
N LEU A 46 0.37 9.32 -3.69
CA LEU A 46 1.76 8.84 -3.86
C LEU A 46 2.69 9.99 -4.26
N GLU A 47 2.25 10.89 -5.15
CA GLU A 47 3.01 12.08 -5.50
C GLU A 47 3.31 12.94 -4.27
N GLN A 48 2.30 13.22 -3.45
CA GLN A 48 2.45 14.02 -2.23
C GLN A 48 3.43 13.38 -1.25
N LEU A 49 3.36 12.06 -1.05
CA LEU A 49 4.29 11.32 -0.18
C LEU A 49 5.73 11.36 -0.70
N VAL A 50 5.93 11.33 -2.02
CA VAL A 50 7.26 11.48 -2.62
C VAL A 50 7.78 12.90 -2.39
N GLN A 51 6.96 13.91 -2.64
CA GLN A 51 7.33 15.32 -2.47
C GLN A 51 7.62 15.68 -1.01
N SER A 52 6.88 15.11 -0.04
CA SER A 52 7.01 15.46 1.37
C SER A 52 8.31 14.98 2.02
N GLY A 53 8.97 13.97 1.46
CA GLY A 53 10.16 13.38 2.09
C GLY A 53 9.84 12.25 3.08
N GLU A 54 8.57 11.97 3.35
CA GLU A 54 8.15 11.12 4.48
C GLU A 54 8.20 9.62 4.17
N ALA A 55 8.45 8.80 5.20
CA ALA A 55 8.30 7.35 5.14
C ALA A 55 6.83 6.97 5.31
N ALA A 56 6.35 5.99 4.53
CA ALA A 56 4.96 5.57 4.57
C ALA A 56 4.79 4.08 4.27
N LEU A 57 3.81 3.47 4.94
CA LEU A 57 3.21 2.20 4.55
C LEU A 57 1.87 2.52 3.88
N VAL A 58 1.77 2.23 2.59
CA VAL A 58 0.57 2.47 1.79
C VAL A 58 -0.13 1.13 1.54
N LEU A 59 -1.34 1.00 2.07
CA LEU A 59 -2.20 -0.15 1.84
C LEU A 59 -3.22 0.19 0.76
N LEU A 60 -3.22 -0.59 -0.32
CA LEU A 60 -4.12 -0.42 -1.46
C LEU A 60 -5.02 -1.65 -1.58
N GLU A 61 -6.33 -1.45 -1.69
CA GLU A 61 -7.22 -2.56 -2.06
C GLU A 61 -6.87 -3.09 -3.47
N THR A 62 -7.01 -4.40 -3.70
CA THR A 62 -6.62 -5.10 -4.94
C THR A 62 -6.96 -4.34 -6.24
N PRO A 63 -8.18 -3.81 -6.46
CA PRO A 63 -8.50 -3.08 -7.68
C PRO A 63 -7.62 -1.84 -7.91
N LEU A 64 -7.28 -1.12 -6.83
CA LEU A 64 -6.41 0.06 -6.87
C LEU A 64 -4.94 -0.32 -7.05
N ALA A 65 -4.52 -1.41 -6.39
CA ALA A 65 -3.19 -1.96 -6.55
C ALA A 65 -2.93 -2.42 -8.00
N HIS A 66 -3.96 -2.89 -8.71
CA HIS A 66 -3.81 -3.44 -10.07
C HIS A 66 -4.08 -2.41 -11.17
N ALA A 67 -4.75 -1.29 -10.87
CA ALA A 67 -5.02 -0.23 -11.84
C ALA A 67 -3.74 0.37 -12.46
N GLY A 68 -2.63 0.34 -11.72
CA GLY A 68 -1.35 0.91 -12.15
C GLY A 68 -1.37 2.44 -12.20
N GLY A 69 -0.24 3.03 -12.60
CA GLY A 69 -0.11 4.47 -12.76
C GLY A 69 1.36 4.92 -12.70
N PRO A 70 1.68 6.16 -13.11
CA PRO A 70 3.05 6.65 -13.16
C PRO A 70 3.79 6.49 -11.83
N TRP A 71 3.22 6.97 -10.72
CA TRP A 71 3.82 6.89 -9.39
C TRP A 71 3.74 5.49 -8.80
N LEU A 72 2.59 4.82 -8.92
CA LEU A 72 2.43 3.46 -8.41
C LEU A 72 3.44 2.49 -9.05
N ASN A 73 3.60 2.54 -10.37
CA ASN A 73 4.55 1.69 -11.09
C ASN A 73 6.00 2.06 -10.75
N ARG A 74 6.30 3.35 -10.64
CA ARG A 74 7.64 3.83 -10.29
C ARG A 74 8.06 3.37 -8.89
N LEU A 75 7.24 3.63 -7.88
CA LEU A 75 7.54 3.31 -6.49
C LEU A 75 7.68 1.81 -6.25
N ARG A 76 6.91 0.98 -6.97
CA ARG A 76 7.07 -0.48 -6.95
C ARG A 76 8.43 -0.96 -7.45
N ASN A 77 9.01 -0.25 -8.41
CA ASN A 77 10.29 -0.62 -9.03
C ASN A 77 11.49 -0.01 -8.29
N GLU A 78 11.35 1.19 -7.73
CA GLU A 78 12.42 1.89 -7.03
C GLU A 78 12.57 1.42 -5.57
N GLY A 79 11.46 1.06 -4.91
CA GLY A 79 11.44 0.75 -3.48
C GLY A 79 11.91 1.92 -2.60
N GLY A 80 12.17 1.64 -1.32
CA GLY A 80 12.74 2.62 -0.38
C GLY A 80 11.81 2.96 0.78
N ARG A 81 11.61 4.26 1.03
CA ARG A 81 10.90 4.74 2.24
C ARG A 81 9.37 4.64 2.17
N ILE A 82 8.82 4.40 0.98
CA ILE A 82 7.39 4.17 0.77
C ILE A 82 7.22 2.70 0.43
N VAL A 83 6.60 1.95 1.33
CA VAL A 83 6.26 0.54 1.15
C VAL A 83 4.81 0.46 0.71
N ILE A 84 4.55 -0.19 -0.43
CA ILE A 84 3.21 -0.37 -0.96
C ILE A 84 2.81 -1.84 -0.81
N THR A 85 1.67 -2.10 -0.16
CA THR A 85 1.11 -3.44 0.00
C THR A 85 -0.31 -3.49 -0.52
N GLU A 86 -0.65 -4.65 -1.07
CA GLU A 86 -2.00 -4.95 -1.51
C GLU A 86 -2.82 -5.55 -0.36
N LEU A 87 -4.06 -5.11 -0.21
CA LEU A 87 -5.07 -5.70 0.65
C LEU A 87 -6.16 -6.35 -0.20
N PRO A 88 -6.61 -7.57 0.15
CA PRO A 88 -7.77 -8.17 -0.50
C PRO A 88 -9.03 -7.34 -0.27
N SER A 89 -9.93 -7.37 -1.23
CA SER A 89 -11.27 -6.81 -1.07
C SER A 89 -12.04 -7.54 0.03
N LEU A 90 -12.61 -6.78 0.98
CA LEU A 90 -13.44 -7.31 2.07
C LEU A 90 -14.66 -8.13 1.62
N PRO A 91 -15.40 -7.79 0.54
CA PRO A 91 -16.55 -8.61 0.11
C PRO A 91 -16.16 -9.96 -0.50
N SER A 92 -14.90 -10.11 -0.94
CA SER A 92 -14.43 -11.31 -1.66
C SER A 92 -12.98 -11.68 -1.29
N PRO A 93 -12.69 -11.98 -0.01
CA PRO A 93 -11.32 -12.28 0.43
C PRO A 93 -10.77 -13.58 -0.19
N GLN A 94 -11.65 -14.50 -0.59
CA GLN A 94 -11.24 -15.74 -1.29
C GLN A 94 -10.69 -15.51 -2.71
N ASP A 95 -10.90 -14.34 -3.30
CA ASP A 95 -10.45 -14.02 -4.65
C ASP A 95 -9.10 -13.27 -4.65
N TYR A 96 -8.39 -13.29 -3.53
CA TYR A 96 -7.09 -12.63 -3.40
C TYR A 96 -6.05 -13.25 -4.34
N ALA A 97 -5.62 -12.48 -5.34
CA ALA A 97 -4.62 -12.85 -6.33
C ALA A 97 -3.58 -11.73 -6.43
N PRO A 98 -2.59 -11.68 -5.51
CA PRO A 98 -1.67 -10.55 -5.43
C PRO A 98 -0.72 -10.53 -6.62
N ALA A 99 -0.29 -9.33 -7.04
CA ALA A 99 0.61 -9.17 -8.19
C ALA A 99 1.95 -9.92 -8.07
N VAL A 100 2.37 -10.26 -6.84
CA VAL A 100 3.57 -11.08 -6.61
C VAL A 100 3.42 -12.51 -7.12
N ASP A 101 2.20 -13.04 -7.24
CA ASP A 101 1.95 -14.40 -7.73
C ASP A 101 2.45 -14.59 -9.16
N ASP A 102 2.26 -13.58 -10.01
CA ASP A 102 2.74 -13.61 -11.40
C ASP A 102 4.27 -13.64 -11.45
N VAL A 103 4.93 -12.88 -10.57
CA VAL A 103 6.40 -12.88 -10.45
C VAL A 103 6.89 -14.24 -9.97
N VAL A 104 6.24 -14.81 -8.96
CA VAL A 104 6.58 -16.14 -8.44
C VAL A 104 6.42 -17.21 -9.53
N ARG A 105 5.33 -17.20 -10.30
CA ARG A 105 5.13 -18.13 -11.42
C ARG A 105 6.16 -17.94 -12.52
N ALA A 106 6.55 -16.69 -12.82
CA ALA A 106 7.55 -16.39 -13.83
C ALA A 106 8.97 -16.87 -13.42
N VAL A 107 9.31 -16.81 -12.13
CA VAL A 107 10.65 -17.15 -11.62
C VAL A 107 10.76 -18.63 -11.24
N LEU A 108 9.75 -19.18 -10.57
CA LEU A 108 9.78 -20.53 -10.00
C LEU A 108 8.97 -21.55 -10.82
N GLY A 109 8.23 -21.10 -11.83
CA GLY A 109 7.38 -21.92 -12.68
C GLY A 109 5.92 -21.98 -12.22
N PRO A 110 5.01 -22.44 -13.10
CA PRO A 110 3.55 -22.36 -12.89
C PRO A 110 3.03 -23.21 -11.72
N ASP A 111 3.80 -24.20 -11.28
CA ASP A 111 3.43 -25.12 -10.20
C ASP A 111 3.81 -24.61 -8.79
N ALA A 112 4.47 -23.45 -8.69
CA ALA A 112 5.01 -22.92 -7.42
C ALA A 112 3.94 -22.46 -6.41
N LEU A 113 2.70 -22.28 -6.85
CA LEU A 113 1.58 -21.74 -6.06
C LEU A 113 0.36 -22.69 -6.05
N LYS A 114 0.59 -24.00 -6.07
CA LYS A 114 -0.46 -25.03 -5.92
C LYS A 114 -0.87 -25.24 -4.48
#